data_AF-A0AAV5IA30-F1
#
_entry.id   AF-A0AAV5IA30-F1
#
_cell.length_a   1.000
_cell.length_b   1.000
_cell.length_c   1.000
_cell.angle_alpha   90.00
_cell.angle_beta   90.00
_cell.angle_gamma   90.00
#
_symmetry.space_group_name_H-M   'P 1'
#
loop_
_entity.id
_entity.type
_entity.pdbx_description
1 polymer ?
#
loop_
_entity_poly.entity_id
_entity_poly.type
_entity_poly.pdbx_seq_one_letter_code
_entity_poly.pdbx_strand_id
1 'polypeptide(L)'
;MATVSMSLSFPALSFHNFRRTKRFSGMASASANKEATSVGVRITEGEGKQPKVVLTSVQGSEAEVYLFGGCITSWKVPNGRDLLFVRPDSVFNKKKPIR
;
A
#
# COMPACT_ATOMS: atom_id res chain seq x y z
N MET A 1 -16.11 -34.33 -51.46
CA MET A 1 -15.27 -33.32 -50.78
C MET A 1 -15.18 -33.72 -49.31
N ALA A 2 -14.11 -34.39 -48.91
CA ALA A 2 -13.96 -34.95 -47.55
C ALA A 2 -13.45 -33.86 -46.60
N THR A 3 -14.19 -33.56 -45.54
CA THR A 3 -13.78 -32.67 -44.45
C THR A 3 -13.10 -33.49 -43.37
N VAL A 4 -11.78 -33.41 -43.26
CA VAL A 4 -11.02 -34.06 -42.19
C VAL A 4 -11.17 -33.20 -40.92
N SER A 5 -11.93 -33.70 -39.95
CA SER A 5 -12.02 -33.12 -38.60
C SER A 5 -10.75 -33.48 -37.82
N MET A 6 -9.94 -32.48 -37.43
CA MET A 6 -8.83 -32.71 -36.50
C MET A 6 -9.30 -32.51 -35.06
N SER A 7 -9.38 -33.60 -34.30
CA SER A 7 -9.56 -33.57 -32.86
C SER A 7 -8.23 -33.16 -32.19
N LEU A 8 -8.14 -31.91 -31.76
CA LEU A 8 -7.03 -31.43 -30.91
C LEU A 8 -7.28 -31.90 -29.46
N SER A 9 -6.71 -33.04 -29.10
CA SER A 9 -6.60 -33.46 -27.70
C SER A 9 -5.42 -32.72 -27.05
N PHE A 10 -5.70 -31.66 -26.29
CA PHE A 10 -4.69 -31.04 -25.43
C PHE A 10 -4.45 -31.90 -24.18
N PRO A 11 -3.22 -32.30 -23.85
CA PRO A 11 -2.94 -32.93 -22.57
C PRO A 11 -3.20 -31.90 -21.47
N ALA A 12 -4.05 -32.26 -20.51
CA ALA A 12 -4.27 -31.48 -19.30
C ALA A 12 -2.91 -31.30 -18.60
N LEU A 13 -2.39 -30.09 -18.60
CA LEU A 13 -1.23 -29.71 -17.78
C LEU A 13 -1.62 -29.95 -16.32
N SER A 14 -1.09 -31.04 -15.75
CA SER A 14 -1.18 -31.27 -14.32
C SER A 14 -0.46 -30.12 -13.64
N PHE A 15 -1.23 -29.27 -12.94
CA PHE A 15 -0.68 -28.25 -12.08
C PHE A 15 0.21 -28.96 -11.04
N HIS A 16 1.52 -28.93 -11.27
CA HIS A 16 2.47 -29.31 -10.25
C HIS A 16 2.20 -28.41 -9.07
N ASN A 17 1.78 -29.02 -7.95
CA ASN A 17 1.56 -28.35 -6.68
C ASN A 17 2.78 -27.49 -6.37
N PHE A 18 2.67 -26.18 -6.63
CA PHE A 18 3.63 -25.21 -6.12
C PHE A 18 3.56 -25.34 -4.61
N ARG A 19 4.53 -26.05 -4.03
CA ARG A 19 4.71 -26.16 -2.59
C ARG A 19 4.70 -24.72 -2.07
N ARG A 20 3.69 -24.40 -1.27
CA ARG A 20 3.57 -23.12 -0.56
C ARG A 20 4.83 -22.94 0.27
N THR A 21 5.83 -22.27 -0.29
CA THR A 21 7.02 -21.86 0.43
C THR A 21 6.55 -20.97 1.56
N LYS A 22 6.80 -21.39 2.81
CA LYS A 22 6.63 -20.53 3.98
C LYS A 22 7.51 -19.31 3.78
N ARG A 23 6.95 -18.21 3.26
CA ARG A 23 7.57 -16.90 3.36
C ARG A 23 7.65 -16.61 4.85
N PHE A 24 8.84 -16.75 5.43
CA PHE A 24 9.16 -16.05 6.66
C PHE A 24 9.10 -14.56 6.32
N SER A 25 7.90 -14.01 6.41
CA SER A 25 7.68 -12.57 6.41
C SER A 25 8.17 -12.09 7.77
N GLY A 26 9.46 -11.76 7.87
CA GLY A 26 9.96 -10.98 8.98
C GLY A 26 9.15 -9.68 9.02
N MET A 27 8.29 -9.54 10.02
CA MET A 27 7.48 -8.34 10.18
C MET A 27 8.39 -7.24 10.71
N ALA A 28 8.91 -6.41 9.82
CA ALA A 28 9.61 -5.20 10.21
C ALA A 28 8.61 -4.26 10.88
N SER A 29 8.82 -3.97 12.16
CA SER A 29 8.03 -2.98 12.90
C SER A 29 8.96 -1.82 13.28
N ALA A 30 8.51 -0.60 13.04
CA ALA A 30 9.18 0.61 13.47
C ALA A 30 8.25 1.33 14.44
N SER A 31 8.75 1.62 15.64
CA SER A 31 8.02 2.43 16.63
C SER A 31 8.50 3.87 16.52
N ALA A 32 7.61 4.79 16.17
CA ALA A 32 7.91 6.20 16.10
C ALA A 32 7.45 6.87 17.41
N ASN A 33 8.39 7.05 18.34
CA ASN A 33 8.21 7.88 19.54
C ASN A 33 8.29 9.36 19.16
N LYS A 34 7.61 10.23 19.93
CA LYS A 34 7.53 11.69 19.67
C LYS A 34 8.89 12.38 19.52
N GLU A 35 9.97 11.76 20.01
CA GLU A 35 11.34 12.28 19.96
C GLU A 35 12.21 11.70 18.84
N ALA A 36 11.79 10.62 18.16
CA ALA A 36 12.56 10.01 17.07
C ALA A 36 12.17 10.61 15.70
N THR A 37 12.51 11.88 15.51
CA THR A 37 12.40 12.53 14.18
C THR A 37 13.64 12.14 13.39
N SER A 38 13.70 10.92 12.84
CA SER A 38 14.75 10.57 11.89
C SER A 38 14.65 11.47 10.66
N VAL A 39 15.77 11.67 9.96
CA VAL A 39 15.82 12.55 8.78
C VAL A 39 14.72 12.13 7.80
N GLY A 40 13.74 13.01 7.63
CA GLY A 40 12.62 12.80 6.71
C GLY A 40 11.35 12.16 7.30
N VAL A 41 11.24 11.97 8.63
CA VAL A 41 10.02 11.44 9.28
C VAL A 41 9.48 12.47 10.26
N ARG A 42 8.20 12.86 10.12
CA ARG A 42 7.53 13.81 11.03
C ARG A 42 6.20 13.26 11.50
N ILE A 43 5.99 13.19 12.81
CA ILE A 43 4.68 12.85 13.38
C ILE A 43 3.90 14.16 13.56
N THR A 44 2.70 14.23 12.98
CA THR A 44 1.84 15.41 13.04
C THR A 44 0.38 14.99 13.28
N GLU A 45 -0.46 15.93 13.71
CA GLU A 45 -1.89 15.71 13.78
C GLU A 45 -2.51 15.98 12.40
N GLY A 46 -3.21 14.98 11.87
CA GLY A 46 -3.97 15.06 10.63
C GLY A 46 -5.43 15.39 10.87
N GLU A 47 -6.25 15.13 9.85
CA GLU A 47 -7.67 15.35 9.90
C GLU A 47 -8.33 14.50 11.00
N GLY A 48 -9.36 15.05 11.64
CA GLY A 48 -10.03 14.39 12.76
C GLY A 48 -9.16 14.18 14.01
N LYS A 49 -8.09 15.00 14.17
CA LYS A 49 -7.12 14.90 15.29
C LYS A 49 -6.47 13.52 15.37
N GLN A 50 -6.35 12.83 14.23
CA GLN A 50 -5.67 11.55 14.18
C GLN A 50 -4.17 11.74 13.98
N PRO A 51 -3.33 10.95 14.67
CA PRO A 51 -1.91 11.01 14.44
C PRO A 51 -1.57 10.46 13.05
N LYS A 52 -0.84 11.25 12.27
CA LYS A 52 -0.30 10.88 10.96
C LYS A 52 1.20 11.06 10.95
N VAL A 53 1.86 10.33 10.05
CA VAL A 53 3.28 10.46 9.76
C VAL A 53 3.41 11.05 8.37
N VAL A 54 4.18 12.13 8.27
CA VAL A 54 4.63 12.69 7.00
C VAL A 54 6.04 12.20 6.76
N LEU A 55 6.22 11.47 5.67
CA LEU A 55 7.49 10.96 5.19
C LEU A 55 7.96 11.85 4.04
N THR A 56 9.16 12.39 4.14
CA THR A 56 9.81 13.22 3.12
C THR A 56 11.10 12.55 2.69
N SER A 57 11.21 12.24 1.40
CA SER A 57 12.44 11.72 0.80
C SER A 57 13.40 12.85 0.45
N VAL A 58 14.69 12.56 0.47
CA VAL A 58 15.75 13.48 0.00
C VAL A 58 15.52 13.90 -1.47
N GLN A 59 14.87 13.04 -2.25
CA GLN A 59 14.54 13.30 -3.66
C GLN A 59 13.28 14.17 -3.85
N GLY A 60 12.65 14.63 -2.76
CA GLY A 60 11.49 15.53 -2.80
C GLY A 60 10.13 14.86 -2.89
N SER A 61 10.06 13.52 -2.85
CA SER A 61 8.78 12.80 -2.71
C SER A 61 8.26 12.88 -1.28
N GLU A 62 6.95 12.98 -1.11
CA GLU A 62 6.29 13.01 0.21
C GLU A 62 5.19 11.97 0.30
N ALA A 63 4.98 11.39 1.49
CA ALA A 63 3.86 10.48 1.75
C ALA A 63 3.23 10.77 3.11
N GLU A 64 1.89 10.72 3.17
CA GLU A 64 1.14 10.89 4.41
C GLU A 64 0.49 9.57 4.82
N VAL A 65 0.83 9.08 6.01
CA VAL A 65 0.36 7.80 6.55
C VAL A 65 -0.37 8.02 7.85
N TYR A 66 -1.66 7.69 7.90
CA TYR A 66 -2.42 7.70 9.16
C TYR A 66 -2.10 6.45 9.97
N LEU A 67 -1.75 6.64 11.25
CA LEU A 67 -1.38 5.52 12.12
C LEU A 67 -2.57 4.61 12.44
N PHE A 68 -3.80 5.14 12.37
CA PHE A 68 -4.98 4.31 12.46
C PHE A 68 -5.17 3.52 11.15
N GLY A 69 -4.95 2.21 11.23
CA GLY A 69 -5.07 1.31 10.08
C GLY A 69 -3.90 1.36 9.09
N GLY A 70 -2.87 2.17 9.35
CA GLY A 70 -1.68 2.26 8.49
C GLY A 70 -1.98 2.73 7.06
N CYS A 71 -3.01 3.56 6.90
CA CYS A 71 -3.51 3.96 5.59
C CYS A 71 -2.67 5.12 5.02
N ILE A 72 -2.15 4.93 3.81
CA ILE A 72 -1.48 5.99 3.05
C ILE A 72 -2.54 6.80 2.32
N THR A 73 -2.58 8.11 2.58
CA THR A 73 -3.63 9.02 2.10
C THR A 73 -3.14 10.03 1.08
N SER A 74 -1.82 10.22 0.99
CA SER A 74 -1.20 11.09 0.00
C SER A 74 0.15 10.51 -0.35
N TRP A 75 0.49 10.53 -1.64
CA TRP A 75 1.81 10.20 -2.16
C TRP A 75 2.17 11.19 -3.25
N LYS A 76 2.94 12.20 -2.87
CA LYS A 76 3.39 13.26 -3.78
C LYS A 76 4.72 12.88 -4.39
N VAL A 77 4.78 12.92 -5.72
CA VAL A 77 6.05 12.88 -6.46
C VAL A 77 6.74 14.24 -6.41
N PRO A 78 8.04 14.35 -6.71
CA PRO A 78 8.78 15.63 -6.64
C PRO A 78 8.18 16.72 -7.54
N ASN A 79 7.41 16.35 -8.55
CA ASN A 79 6.67 17.26 -9.42
C ASN A 79 5.40 17.85 -8.77
N GLY A 80 5.15 17.57 -7.49
CA GLY A 80 4.02 18.09 -6.70
C GLY A 80 2.67 17.42 -6.96
N ARG A 81 2.59 16.43 -7.87
CA ARG A 81 1.36 15.69 -8.15
C ARG A 81 1.14 14.63 -7.09
N ASP A 82 -0.06 14.57 -6.54
CA ASP A 82 -0.49 13.47 -5.68
C ASP A 82 -0.93 12.29 -6.55
N LEU A 83 -0.41 11.11 -6.24
CA LEU A 83 -0.75 9.86 -6.93
C LEU A 83 -1.96 9.17 -6.31
N LEU A 84 -2.32 9.54 -5.08
CA LEU A 84 -3.45 8.94 -4.37
C LEU A 84 -4.63 9.89 -4.40
N PHE A 85 -5.81 9.30 -4.54
CA PHE A 85 -7.08 10.01 -4.41
C PHE A 85 -7.77 9.51 -3.15
N VAL A 86 -8.03 10.42 -2.23
CA VAL A 86 -8.87 10.20 -1.06
C VAL A 86 -10.18 10.93 -1.30
N ARG A 87 -11.30 10.27 -0.97
CA ARG A 87 -12.61 10.87 -1.16
C ARG A 87 -12.75 12.11 -0.26
N PRO A 88 -13.27 13.24 -0.76
CA PRO A 88 -13.40 14.46 0.04
C PRO A 88 -14.37 14.33 1.23
N ASP A 89 -15.23 13.31 1.23
CA ASP A 89 -16.16 12.96 2.31
C ASP A 89 -15.63 11.81 3.19
N SER A 90 -14.35 11.47 3.06
CA SER A 90 -13.72 10.46 3.90
C SER A 90 -13.71 10.91 5.36
N VAL A 91 -14.10 10.00 6.25
CA VAL A 91 -14.29 10.33 7.67
C VAL A 91 -13.10 9.85 8.48
N PHE A 92 -12.30 10.79 8.98
CA PHE A 92 -11.16 10.52 9.85
C PHE A 92 -11.56 10.41 11.32
N ASN A 93 -12.38 9.40 11.69
CA ASN A 93 -12.88 9.26 13.08
C ASN A 93 -12.44 7.99 13.85
N LYS A 94 -11.48 7.21 13.34
CA LYS A 94 -11.05 5.91 13.91
C LYS A 94 -12.16 4.86 14.06
N LYS A 95 -13.33 5.05 13.44
CA LYS A 95 -14.45 4.10 13.47
C LYS A 95 -14.62 3.34 12.16
N LYS A 96 -14.30 3.98 11.03
CA LYS A 96 -14.41 3.41 9.69
C LYS A 96 -13.06 3.49 8.96
N PRO A 97 -12.81 2.59 7.99
CA PRO A 97 -11.67 2.74 7.09
C PRO A 97 -11.73 4.06 6.33
N ILE A 98 -10.56 4.67 6.08
CA ILE A 98 -10.42 5.83 5.20
C ILE A 98 -10.57 5.33 3.75
N ARG A 99 -11.28 6.09 2.91
CA ARG A 99 -11.60 5.74 1.52
C ARG A 99 -11.37 6.92 0.58
#